data_AF-A0A8C4N6R6-F1
#
_entry.id   AF-A0A8C4N6R6-F1
#
_cell.length_a   1.000
_cell.length_b   1.000
_cell.length_c   1.000
_cell.angle_alpha   90.00
_cell.angle_beta   90.00
_cell.angle_gamma   90.00
#
_symmetry.space_group_name_H-M   'P 1'
#
loop_
_entity.id
_entity.type
_entity.pdbx_description
1 polymer ?
#
loop_
_entity_poly.entity_id
_entity_poly.type
_entity_poly.pdbx_seq_one_letter_code
_entity_poly.pdbx_strand_id
1 'polypeptide(L)'
;MDVFPFGVELPVLPSPGKTPISLLQEYGTRLGKTPVYDLLKAEGQAHQPNFTFRVSVGAISCIGQGPSKKAAKHKAAEAALHILQGESAQKFRCNSESGGSGNDDSEISTSAQNGHTDNNPVGALQELVVLKGWRLPEYTVTHESGPAHRKEFTMTCRVETFMETGSGTSKKLAKRNAAAQMLARIRDIPTERCEGVEPDADDEHIPLLCGGRSKGTGGCTWDSLRNSAGEKISYLKGTSLSLHEDGLCQLLQELAQEEHFHITYYHLGQSQSGQQQCLVELFTQPAAVCQGMGCSREAARYQAASNALHYLKLMASCK
;
A
#
# COMPACT_ATOMS: atom_id res chain seq x y z
N MET A 1 43.74 -9.16 43.32
CA MET A 1 42.31 -9.18 43.69
C MET A 1 41.94 -7.75 44.00
N ASP A 2 41.55 -7.00 42.98
CA ASP A 2 41.12 -5.62 43.16
C ASP A 2 39.60 -5.60 43.27
N VAL A 3 39.17 -5.42 44.51
CA VAL A 3 37.78 -5.28 44.92
C VAL A 3 37.27 -3.96 44.34
N PHE A 4 36.39 -4.03 43.34
CA PHE A 4 35.60 -2.88 42.92
C PHE A 4 34.76 -2.41 44.12
N PRO A 5 34.68 -1.09 44.40
CA PRO A 5 33.88 -0.62 45.52
C PRO A 5 32.40 -0.84 45.20
N PHE A 6 31.79 -1.79 45.92
CA PHE A 6 30.36 -1.90 46.10
C PHE A 6 29.87 -0.60 46.74
N GLY A 7 29.19 0.26 45.98
CA GLY A 7 28.75 1.54 46.52
C GLY A 7 28.07 2.49 45.53
N VAL A 8 27.27 1.98 44.60
CA VAL A 8 26.28 2.80 43.89
C VAL A 8 24.97 2.02 43.81
N GLU A 9 24.08 2.29 44.78
CA GLU A 9 22.68 1.88 44.69
C GLU A 9 22.08 2.39 43.37
N LEU A 10 21.46 1.48 42.62
CA LEU A 10 20.80 1.75 41.36
C LEU A 10 19.59 2.68 41.56
N PRO A 11 19.41 3.67 40.67
CA PRO A 11 18.09 3.99 40.16
C PRO A 11 18.13 3.66 38.67
N VAL A 12 17.94 2.39 38.32
CA VAL A 12 17.64 2.03 36.93
C VAL A 12 16.39 1.16 36.94
N LEU A 13 15.29 1.75 37.41
CA LEU A 13 14.00 1.31 36.90
C LEU A 13 14.03 1.55 35.39
N PRO A 14 13.70 0.55 34.55
CA PRO A 14 13.57 0.75 33.12
C PRO A 14 12.45 1.77 32.90
N SER A 15 12.80 3.04 32.71
CA SER A 15 11.84 4.05 32.32
C SER A 15 11.27 3.64 30.96
N PRO A 16 9.94 3.53 30.80
CA PRO A 16 9.34 3.04 29.57
C PRO A 16 9.73 3.96 28.41
N GLY A 17 10.59 3.47 27.50
CA GLY A 17 10.99 4.19 26.29
C GLY A 17 12.49 4.46 26.10
N LYS A 18 13.36 4.19 27.08
CA LYS A 18 14.82 4.30 26.87
C LYS A 18 15.38 3.03 26.21
N THR A 19 16.25 3.19 25.22
CA THR A 19 16.93 2.05 24.57
C THR A 19 18.14 1.58 25.40
N PRO A 20 18.52 0.29 25.34
CA PRO A 20 19.74 -0.25 25.98
C PRO A 20 21.00 0.55 25.63
N ILE A 21 21.08 1.07 24.40
CA ILE A 21 22.18 1.95 23.97
C ILE A 21 22.23 3.22 24.84
N SER A 22 21.08 3.85 25.08
CA SER A 22 20.98 5.06 25.91
C SER A 22 21.29 4.77 27.38
N LEU A 23 20.79 3.65 27.90
CA LEU A 23 21.03 3.23 29.29
C LEU A 23 22.52 2.95 29.53
N LEU A 24 23.18 2.25 28.58
CA LEU A 24 24.60 1.97 28.67
C LEU A 24 25.45 3.24 28.53
N GLN A 25 25.03 4.20 27.71
CA GLN A 25 25.69 5.50 27.58
C GLN A 25 25.62 6.31 28.90
N GLU A 26 24.44 6.36 29.52
CA GLU A 26 24.21 7.04 30.80
C GLU A 26 25.05 6.40 31.92
N TYR A 27 25.03 5.06 31.99
CA TYR A 27 25.82 4.28 32.95
C TYR A 27 27.34 4.48 32.76
N GLY A 28 27.82 4.41 31.52
CA GLY A 28 29.23 4.62 31.20
C GLY A 28 29.71 6.04 31.50
N THR A 29 28.87 7.05 31.28
CA THR A 29 29.20 8.45 31.62
C THR A 29 29.32 8.63 33.12
N ARG A 30 28.44 7.99 33.92
CA ARG A 30 28.48 8.04 35.38
C ARG A 30 29.70 7.33 35.99
N LEU A 31 30.17 6.25 35.37
CA LEU A 31 31.36 5.52 35.78
C LEU A 31 32.68 6.06 35.19
N GLY A 32 32.63 7.13 34.39
CA GLY A 32 33.81 7.65 33.68
C GLY A 32 34.38 6.68 32.62
N LYS A 33 33.58 5.69 32.18
CA LYS A 33 33.94 4.67 31.19
C LYS A 33 32.91 4.68 30.07
N THR A 34 33.05 5.60 29.11
CA THR A 34 32.11 5.75 28.00
C THR A 34 32.12 4.52 27.10
N PRO A 35 30.95 4.00 26.66
CA PRO A 35 30.88 2.83 25.81
C PRO A 35 31.36 3.15 24.39
N VAL A 36 32.31 2.37 23.88
CA VAL A 36 32.83 2.48 22.51
C VAL A 36 32.21 1.40 21.63
N TYR A 37 31.68 1.78 20.46
CA TYR A 37 31.05 0.84 19.52
C TYR A 37 31.88 0.70 18.25
N ASP A 38 32.42 -0.50 18.02
CA ASP A 38 33.19 -0.83 16.83
C ASP A 38 32.37 -1.71 15.88
N LEU A 39 32.33 -1.35 14.59
CA LEU A 39 31.78 -2.22 13.56
C LEU A 39 32.81 -3.29 13.22
N LEU A 40 32.52 -4.55 13.58
CA LEU A 40 33.41 -5.67 13.29
C LEU A 40 33.16 -6.26 11.89
N LYS A 41 31.90 -6.46 11.54
CA LYS A 41 31.50 -7.07 10.26
C LYS A 41 30.26 -6.41 9.69
N ALA A 42 30.25 -6.25 8.37
CA ALA A 42 29.09 -5.89 7.58
C ALA A 42 29.05 -6.86 6.39
N GLU A 43 28.25 -7.91 6.52
CA GLU A 43 28.16 -9.01 5.56
C GLU A 43 26.68 -9.33 5.25
N GLY A 44 26.41 -10.26 4.35
CA GLY A 44 25.05 -10.61 3.94
C GLY A 44 24.63 -9.98 2.61
N GLN A 45 23.48 -10.44 2.11
CA GLN A 45 22.96 -10.02 0.80
C GLN A 45 22.30 -8.64 0.91
N ALA A 46 22.19 -7.90 -0.20
CA ALA A 46 21.59 -6.56 -0.20
C ALA A 46 20.16 -6.52 0.40
N HIS A 47 19.40 -7.61 0.24
CA HIS A 47 18.05 -7.77 0.78
C HIS A 47 18.01 -8.38 2.20
N GLN A 48 19.15 -8.89 2.70
CA GLN A 48 19.30 -9.45 4.05
C GLN A 48 20.72 -9.16 4.59
N PRO A 49 21.01 -7.90 4.94
CA PRO A 49 22.31 -7.53 5.50
C PRO A 49 22.42 -8.00 6.96
N ASN A 50 23.63 -8.30 7.41
CA ASN A 50 23.99 -8.67 8.77
C ASN A 50 25.16 -7.79 9.25
N PHE A 51 24.95 -7.11 10.37
CA PHE A 51 25.96 -6.25 10.99
C PHE A 51 26.37 -6.84 12.33
N THR A 52 27.66 -6.88 12.60
CA THR A 52 28.22 -7.28 13.89
C THR A 52 28.91 -6.08 14.52
N PHE A 53 28.44 -5.66 15.69
CA PHE A 53 29.04 -4.59 16.48
C PHE A 53 29.64 -5.15 17.76
N ARG A 54 30.79 -4.63 18.15
CA ARG A 54 31.35 -4.81 19.49
C ARG A 54 31.12 -3.54 20.30
N VAL A 55 30.68 -3.68 21.54
CA VAL A 55 30.67 -2.61 22.53
C VAL A 55 31.73 -2.89 23.58
N SER A 56 32.49 -1.87 23.95
CA SER A 56 33.55 -1.94 24.96
C SER A 56 33.27 -0.91 26.05
N VAL A 57 33.17 -1.34 27.31
CA VAL A 57 32.91 -0.50 28.49
C VAL A 57 33.93 -0.83 29.56
N GLY A 58 35.00 -0.04 29.64
CA GLY A 58 36.13 -0.33 30.53
C GLY A 58 36.80 -1.67 30.17
N ALA A 59 36.68 -2.66 31.06
CA ALA A 59 37.26 -3.99 30.88
C ALA A 59 36.30 -5.01 30.24
N ILE A 60 35.03 -4.67 30.05
CA ILE A 60 34.01 -5.57 29.50
C ILE A 60 33.85 -5.25 28.02
N SER A 61 33.82 -6.29 27.19
CA SER A 61 33.48 -6.18 25.77
C SER A 61 32.41 -7.21 25.39
N CYS A 62 31.38 -6.77 24.70
CA CYS A 62 30.29 -7.62 24.22
C CYS A 62 30.09 -7.47 22.72
N ILE A 63 29.55 -8.49 22.07
CA ILE A 63 29.28 -8.47 20.63
C ILE A 63 27.77 -8.64 20.43
N GLY A 64 27.21 -7.85 19.52
CA GLY A 64 25.82 -7.93 19.10
C GLY A 64 25.72 -7.99 17.58
N GLN A 65 24.82 -8.83 17.10
CA GLN A 65 24.53 -9.00 15.67
C GLN A 65 23.09 -8.59 15.36
N GLY A 66 22.85 -8.10 14.14
CA GLY A 66 21.50 -7.80 13.70
C GLY A 66 21.41 -7.28 12.27
N PRO A 67 20.18 -7.21 11.73
CA PRO A 67 19.92 -6.85 10.33
C PRO A 67 20.16 -5.38 10.00
N SER A 68 20.47 -4.56 11.00
CA SER A 68 20.82 -3.15 10.83
C SER A 68 21.88 -2.74 11.84
N LYS A 69 22.65 -1.70 11.52
CA LYS A 69 23.64 -1.12 12.44
C LYS A 69 23.01 -0.77 13.81
N LYS A 70 21.77 -0.28 13.82
CA LYS A 70 21.05 0.07 15.06
C LYS A 70 20.68 -1.18 15.87
N ALA A 71 20.15 -2.23 15.23
CA ALA A 71 19.79 -3.47 15.89
C ALA A 71 21.02 -4.20 16.47
N ALA A 72 22.11 -4.25 15.71
CA ALA A 72 23.38 -4.84 16.16
C ALA A 72 23.97 -4.11 17.37
N LYS A 73 24.00 -2.76 17.35
CA LYS A 73 24.41 -1.95 18.50
C LYS A 73 23.50 -2.14 19.71
N HIS A 74 22.20 -2.24 19.50
CA HIS A 74 21.22 -2.46 20.56
C HIS A 74 21.49 -3.78 21.29
N LYS A 75 21.65 -4.87 20.54
CA LYS A 75 21.95 -6.21 21.08
C LYS A 75 23.31 -6.26 21.79
N ALA A 76 24.32 -5.56 21.26
CA ALA A 76 25.62 -5.45 21.91
C ALA A 76 25.51 -4.71 23.25
N ALA A 77 24.78 -3.59 23.27
CA ALA A 77 24.58 -2.77 24.46
C ALA A 77 23.78 -3.49 25.55
N GLU A 78 22.74 -4.22 25.16
CA GLU A 78 21.94 -5.09 26.03
C GLU A 78 22.83 -6.14 26.71
N ALA A 79 23.64 -6.88 25.95
CA ALA A 79 24.58 -7.85 26.51
C ALA A 79 25.57 -7.23 27.50
N ALA A 80 26.07 -6.03 27.22
CA ALA A 80 26.96 -5.31 28.14
C ALA A 80 26.25 -4.85 29.42
N LEU A 81 25.00 -4.42 29.34
CA LEU A 81 24.20 -4.05 30.51
C LEU A 81 23.95 -5.24 31.43
N HIS A 82 23.62 -6.41 30.89
CA HIS A 82 23.43 -7.64 31.68
C HIS A 82 24.68 -7.98 32.51
N ILE A 83 25.88 -7.89 31.90
CA ILE A 83 27.14 -8.16 32.60
C ILE A 83 27.42 -7.09 33.68
N LEU A 84 27.12 -5.81 33.39
CA LEU A 84 27.36 -4.70 34.32
C LEU A 84 26.37 -4.65 35.49
N GLN A 85 25.17 -5.21 35.33
CA GLN A 85 24.14 -5.28 36.37
C GLN A 85 24.33 -6.44 37.35
N GLY A 86 25.36 -7.27 37.17
CA GLY A 86 25.70 -8.33 38.12
C GLY A 86 24.96 -9.65 37.90
N GLU A 87 24.32 -9.84 36.74
CA GLU A 87 23.94 -11.19 36.31
C GLU A 87 25.22 -11.94 35.95
N SER A 88 25.57 -12.89 36.81
CA SER A 88 26.84 -13.62 36.83
C SER A 88 27.32 -14.06 35.45
N ALA A 89 28.58 -13.69 35.15
CA ALA A 89 29.35 -14.04 33.96
C ALA A 89 29.71 -15.54 33.88
N GLN A 90 28.72 -16.44 33.82
CA GLN A 90 28.88 -17.87 33.57
C GLN A 90 27.93 -18.40 32.48
N LYS A 91 27.98 -17.78 31.30
CA LYS A 91 27.82 -18.41 29.98
C LYS A 91 28.12 -17.33 28.95
N PHE A 92 28.75 -17.68 27.84
CA PHE A 92 29.33 -16.80 26.82
C PHE A 92 30.76 -16.31 27.07
N ARG A 93 31.69 -17.27 27.16
CA ARG A 93 32.90 -17.17 26.35
C ARG A 93 32.67 -17.93 25.04
N CYS A 94 33.08 -17.33 23.95
CA CYS A 94 32.86 -17.76 22.58
C CYS A 94 33.42 -19.16 22.26
N ASN A 95 32.68 -19.95 21.49
CA ASN A 95 33.27 -20.65 20.36
C ASN A 95 32.24 -20.81 19.24
N SER A 96 32.75 -20.81 18.01
CA SER A 96 32.05 -21.14 16.77
C SER A 96 31.43 -22.55 16.80
N GLU A 97 30.83 -22.96 15.69
CA GLU A 97 30.39 -24.33 15.32
C GLU A 97 29.05 -24.86 15.87
N SER A 98 28.05 -24.86 14.97
CA SER A 98 27.18 -26.00 14.63
C SER A 98 26.27 -26.64 15.70
N GLY A 99 24.95 -26.45 15.53
CA GLY A 99 23.97 -27.53 15.72
C GLY A 99 23.06 -27.48 16.97
N GLY A 100 21.74 -27.38 16.73
CA GLY A 100 20.76 -28.26 17.36
C GLY A 100 20.03 -27.83 18.65
N SER A 101 18.78 -27.36 18.46
CA SER A 101 17.51 -27.72 19.14
C SER A 101 17.26 -27.60 20.65
N GLY A 102 16.05 -27.07 20.95
CA GLY A 102 15.25 -27.26 22.19
C GLY A 102 14.79 -25.93 22.79
N ASN A 103 13.76 -25.24 22.27
CA ASN A 103 12.29 -25.38 22.48
C ASN A 103 11.80 -25.19 23.92
N ASP A 104 11.08 -24.08 24.16
CA ASP A 104 9.88 -23.87 25.01
C ASP A 104 9.54 -22.35 24.95
N ASP A 105 8.37 -21.82 24.60
CA ASP A 105 7.06 -22.37 24.27
C ASP A 105 6.38 -21.46 23.21
N SER A 106 5.62 -22.08 22.32
CA SER A 106 4.87 -21.45 21.23
C SER A 106 3.39 -21.63 21.49
N GLU A 107 2.59 -20.58 21.33
CA GLU A 107 1.24 -20.76 20.81
C GLU A 107 1.23 -20.38 19.32
N ILE A 108 1.03 -21.40 18.51
CA ILE A 108 0.86 -21.38 17.06
C ILE A 108 -0.49 -22.03 16.75
N SER A 109 -1.13 -21.58 15.67
CA SER A 109 -1.71 -22.49 14.69
C SER A 109 -1.83 -21.74 13.35
N THR A 110 -0.91 -21.93 12.39
CA THR A 110 -0.97 -22.85 11.21
C THR A 110 -2.26 -22.70 10.39
N SER A 111 -2.28 -22.64 9.05
CA SER A 111 -1.32 -23.04 8.00
C SER A 111 -1.91 -22.69 6.63
N ALA A 112 -1.12 -22.22 5.66
CA ALA A 112 -1.19 -22.65 4.25
C ALA A 112 -0.09 -21.97 3.40
N GLN A 113 0.34 -22.70 2.39
CA GLN A 113 1.53 -22.49 1.57
C GLN A 113 1.46 -21.27 0.64
N ASN A 114 2.63 -20.66 0.42
CA ASN A 114 3.12 -19.92 -0.76
C ASN A 114 3.55 -18.47 -0.51
N GLY A 115 4.79 -18.17 -0.93
CA GLY A 115 5.18 -16.84 -1.40
C GLY A 115 5.88 -15.96 -0.37
N HIS A 116 7.02 -15.43 -0.77
CA HIS A 116 7.97 -14.64 -0.01
C HIS A 116 7.49 -13.19 0.30
N THR A 117 6.21 -12.99 0.64
CA THR A 117 5.57 -11.65 0.74
C THR A 117 5.15 -11.22 2.15
N ASP A 118 5.38 -12.04 3.19
CA ASP A 118 4.89 -11.77 4.55
C ASP A 118 5.56 -10.58 5.25
N ASN A 119 6.66 -10.05 4.72
CA ASN A 119 7.36 -8.90 5.32
C ASN A 119 6.82 -7.53 4.89
N ASN A 120 5.87 -7.47 3.96
CA ASN A 120 5.31 -6.21 3.47
C ASN A 120 3.79 -6.32 3.21
N PRO A 121 2.94 -6.11 4.23
CA PRO A 121 1.49 -6.21 4.05
C PRO A 121 0.93 -5.17 3.08
N VAL A 122 1.62 -4.03 2.88
CA VAL A 122 1.21 -3.02 1.88
C VAL A 122 1.37 -3.59 0.47
N GLY A 123 2.49 -4.26 0.20
CA GLY A 123 2.75 -4.89 -1.10
C GLY A 123 1.84 -6.10 -1.33
N ALA A 124 1.71 -6.96 -0.31
CA ALA A 124 0.84 -8.13 -0.38
C ALA A 124 -0.64 -7.74 -0.60
N LEU A 125 -1.11 -6.64 0.02
CA LEU A 125 -2.44 -6.10 -0.26
C LEU A 125 -2.56 -5.62 -1.70
N GLN A 126 -1.58 -4.86 -2.19
CA GLN A 126 -1.58 -4.36 -3.55
C GLN A 126 -1.61 -5.49 -4.58
N GLU A 127 -0.80 -6.53 -4.40
CA GLU A 127 -0.79 -7.71 -5.25
C GLU A 127 -2.13 -8.45 -5.22
N LEU A 128 -2.71 -8.66 -4.02
CA LEU A 128 -4.00 -9.33 -3.88
C LEU A 128 -5.14 -8.57 -4.58
N VAL A 129 -5.15 -7.25 -4.44
CA VAL A 129 -6.11 -6.35 -5.07
C VAL A 129 -5.99 -6.41 -6.59
N VAL A 130 -4.76 -6.33 -7.12
CA VAL A 130 -4.49 -6.47 -8.56
C VAL A 130 -4.93 -7.84 -9.07
N LEU A 131 -4.63 -8.91 -8.32
CA LEU A 131 -5.01 -10.29 -8.68
C LEU A 131 -6.54 -10.48 -8.73
N LYS A 132 -7.28 -9.82 -7.83
CA LYS A 132 -8.75 -9.83 -7.82
C LYS A 132 -9.39 -8.88 -8.84
N GLY A 133 -8.58 -8.13 -9.61
CA GLY A 133 -9.08 -7.13 -10.56
C GLY A 133 -9.70 -5.90 -9.87
N TRP A 134 -9.42 -5.70 -8.58
CA TRP A 134 -9.92 -4.59 -7.78
C TRP A 134 -9.03 -3.36 -7.93
N ARG A 135 -9.58 -2.19 -7.58
CA ARG A 135 -8.84 -0.92 -7.62
C ARG A 135 -7.76 -0.87 -6.56
N LEU A 136 -6.65 -0.23 -6.92
CA LEU A 136 -5.51 -0.05 -6.01
C LEU A 136 -5.94 0.58 -4.67
N PRO A 137 -5.38 0.10 -3.54
CA PRO A 137 -5.74 0.58 -2.21
C PRO A 137 -5.43 2.07 -2.04
N GLU A 138 -6.43 2.83 -1.58
CA GLU A 138 -6.29 4.23 -1.22
C GLU A 138 -5.92 4.36 0.27
N TYR A 139 -5.03 5.31 0.60
CA TYR A 139 -4.57 5.54 1.98
C TYR A 139 -4.70 7.01 2.36
N THR A 140 -5.45 7.29 3.42
CA THR A 140 -5.65 8.64 3.96
C THR A 140 -5.30 8.72 5.44
N VAL A 141 -4.57 9.77 5.83
CA VAL A 141 -4.28 10.02 7.26
C VAL A 141 -5.50 10.66 7.87
N THR A 142 -6.16 9.96 8.80
CA THR A 142 -7.41 10.43 9.42
C THR A 142 -7.17 11.11 10.75
N HIS A 143 -6.12 10.73 11.49
CA HIS A 143 -5.83 11.29 12.81
C HIS A 143 -4.33 11.39 13.07
N GLU A 144 -3.91 12.50 13.66
CA GLU A 144 -2.56 12.70 14.19
C GLU A 144 -2.65 13.17 15.65
N SER A 145 -2.10 12.39 16.58
CA SER A 145 -2.16 12.66 18.02
C SER A 145 -0.81 12.45 18.72
N GLY A 146 -0.79 12.75 20.01
CA GLY A 146 0.36 12.50 20.88
C GLY A 146 1.39 13.65 20.90
N PRO A 147 2.23 13.69 21.95
CA PRO A 147 3.23 14.72 22.10
C PRO A 147 4.33 14.59 21.04
N ALA A 148 5.10 15.65 20.78
CA ALA A 148 6.12 15.66 19.72
C ALA A 148 7.15 14.51 19.82
N HIS A 149 7.45 14.05 21.03
CA HIS A 149 8.37 12.93 21.30
C HIS A 149 7.71 11.54 21.24
N ARG A 150 6.39 11.46 21.06
CA ARG A 150 5.60 10.21 20.95
C ARG A 150 4.35 10.47 20.10
N LYS A 151 4.56 10.82 18.83
CA LYS A 151 3.47 11.01 17.87
C LYS A 151 2.81 9.68 17.53
N GLU A 152 1.51 9.73 17.31
CA GLU A 152 0.67 8.63 16.86
C GLU A 152 -0.11 9.09 15.63
N PHE A 153 -0.17 8.22 14.63
CA PHE A 153 -0.85 8.46 13.35
C PHE A 153 -1.84 7.33 13.11
N THR A 154 -3.06 7.68 12.72
CA THR A 154 -4.06 6.73 12.24
C THR A 154 -4.21 6.90 10.74
N MET A 155 -4.09 5.78 10.03
CA MET A 155 -4.25 5.68 8.58
C MET A 155 -5.50 4.88 8.29
N THR A 156 -6.34 5.35 7.38
CA THR A 156 -7.45 4.61 6.81
C THR A 156 -7.03 4.06 5.45
N CYS A 157 -7.29 2.77 5.22
CA CYS A 157 -7.11 2.08 3.95
C CYS A 157 -8.49 1.77 3.37
N ARG A 158 -8.71 2.13 2.11
CA ARG A 158 -9.94 1.84 1.37
C ARG A 158 -9.63 0.95 0.17
N VAL A 159 -10.34 -0.17 0.06
CA VAL A 159 -10.26 -1.12 -1.05
C VAL A 159 -11.67 -1.52 -1.42
N GLU A 160 -12.12 -1.16 -2.61
CA GLU A 160 -13.48 -1.45 -3.07
C GLU A 160 -14.55 -0.95 -2.07
N THR A 161 -15.35 -1.85 -1.51
CA THR A 161 -16.35 -1.60 -0.45
C THR A 161 -15.78 -1.73 0.95
N PHE A 162 -14.54 -2.19 1.10
CA PHE A 162 -13.88 -2.39 2.38
C PHE A 162 -13.15 -1.13 2.84
N MET A 163 -13.25 -0.86 4.13
CA MET A 163 -12.54 0.22 4.78
C MET A 163 -12.00 -0.28 6.11
N GLU A 164 -10.69 -0.17 6.29
CA GLU A 164 -10.01 -0.57 7.52
C GLU A 164 -9.07 0.54 7.99
N THR A 165 -8.79 0.57 9.29
CA THR A 165 -7.91 1.59 9.87
C THR A 165 -6.72 0.95 10.57
N GLY A 166 -5.60 1.66 10.65
CA GLY A 166 -4.42 1.19 11.37
C GLY A 166 -3.65 2.35 11.98
N SER A 167 -3.28 2.20 13.24
CA SER A 167 -2.50 3.18 14.00
C SER A 167 -1.01 2.84 14.01
N GLY A 168 -0.17 3.84 14.23
CA GLY A 168 1.27 3.64 14.41
C GLY A 168 2.03 4.91 14.77
N THR A 169 3.24 4.77 15.28
CA THR A 169 4.12 5.90 15.68
C THR A 169 4.68 6.70 14.52
N SER A 170 4.42 6.27 13.27
CA SER A 170 4.77 6.98 12.05
C SER A 170 3.74 6.72 10.97
N LYS A 171 3.61 7.64 10.00
CA LYS A 171 2.72 7.45 8.83
C LYS A 171 3.00 6.17 8.05
N LYS A 172 4.27 5.76 7.97
CA LYS A 172 4.69 4.50 7.31
C LYS A 172 4.22 3.27 8.09
N LEU A 173 4.32 3.29 9.41
CA LEU A 173 3.87 2.18 10.27
C LEU A 173 2.34 2.10 10.29
N ALA A 174 1.65 3.24 10.41
CA ALA A 174 0.19 3.32 10.35
C ALA A 174 -0.34 2.75 9.02
N LYS A 175 0.27 3.11 7.88
CA LYS A 175 -0.03 2.54 6.57
C LYS A 175 0.15 1.03 6.53
N ARG A 176 1.27 0.52 7.05
CA ARG A 176 1.54 -0.91 7.12
C ARG A 176 0.47 -1.65 7.93
N ASN A 177 0.10 -1.10 9.09
CA ASN A 177 -0.89 -1.69 9.98
C ASN A 177 -2.30 -1.65 9.37
N ALA A 178 -2.68 -0.56 8.70
CA ALA A 178 -3.96 -0.47 7.98
C ALA A 178 -4.04 -1.52 6.86
N ALA A 179 -2.96 -1.70 6.09
CA ALA A 179 -2.91 -2.72 5.04
C ALA A 179 -3.00 -4.15 5.59
N ALA A 180 -2.38 -4.41 6.75
CA ALA A 180 -2.45 -5.72 7.40
C ALA A 180 -3.88 -6.07 7.86
N GLN A 181 -4.61 -5.10 8.44
CA GLN A 181 -6.02 -5.31 8.81
C GLN A 181 -6.90 -5.53 7.58
N MET A 182 -6.68 -4.76 6.51
CA MET A 182 -7.39 -4.94 5.24
C MET A 182 -7.15 -6.33 4.62
N LEU A 183 -5.91 -6.84 4.67
CA LEU A 183 -5.60 -8.19 4.19
C LEU A 183 -6.33 -9.28 4.95
N ALA A 184 -6.41 -9.17 6.28
CA ALA A 184 -7.18 -10.09 7.10
C ALA A 184 -8.66 -10.06 6.69
N ARG A 185 -9.24 -8.86 6.56
CA ARG A 185 -10.64 -8.68 6.19
C ARG A 185 -11.00 -9.27 4.83
N ILE A 186 -10.14 -9.07 3.83
CA ILE A 186 -10.39 -9.52 2.45
C ILE A 186 -10.22 -11.04 2.30
N ARG A 187 -9.30 -11.66 3.06
CA ARG A 187 -9.05 -13.11 2.98
C ARG A 187 -10.19 -13.93 3.59
N ASP A 188 -10.94 -13.38 4.55
CA ASP A 188 -12.01 -14.06 5.28
C ASP A 188 -13.36 -14.10 4.54
N ILE A 189 -13.46 -13.53 3.33
CA ILE A 189 -14.73 -13.47 2.59
C ILE A 189 -14.76 -14.59 1.54
N PRO A 190 -15.64 -15.59 1.67
CA PRO A 190 -15.93 -16.53 0.61
C PRO A 190 -16.38 -15.73 -0.61
N THR A 191 -15.62 -15.80 -1.69
CA THR A 191 -16.02 -15.23 -2.96
C THR A 191 -17.20 -16.07 -3.45
N GLU A 192 -18.42 -15.58 -3.25
CA GLU A 192 -19.59 -16.06 -3.98
C GLU A 192 -19.23 -15.95 -5.47
N ARG A 193 -18.93 -17.10 -6.08
CA ARG A 193 -18.74 -17.19 -7.52
C ARG A 193 -20.11 -16.91 -8.13
N CYS A 194 -20.30 -15.74 -8.72
CA CYS A 194 -21.32 -15.60 -9.75
C CYS A 194 -20.92 -16.55 -10.87
N GLU A 195 -21.61 -17.69 -10.94
CA GLU A 195 -21.47 -18.66 -12.02
C GLU A 195 -21.72 -17.95 -13.35
N GLY A 196 -20.81 -18.20 -14.28
CA GLY A 196 -20.81 -17.62 -15.60
C GLY A 196 -22.08 -17.99 -16.37
N VAL A 197 -22.62 -17.01 -17.07
CA VAL A 197 -23.30 -17.28 -18.33
C VAL A 197 -22.20 -17.68 -19.31
N GLU A 198 -22.18 -18.95 -19.70
CA GLU A 198 -21.36 -19.49 -20.79
C GLU A 198 -21.56 -18.63 -22.05
N PRO A 199 -20.51 -18.10 -22.69
CA PRO A 199 -20.57 -17.73 -24.08
C PRO A 199 -20.13 -18.93 -24.92
N ASP A 200 -21.07 -19.44 -25.73
CA ASP A 200 -20.79 -20.39 -26.79
C ASP A 200 -19.64 -19.91 -27.68
N ALA A 201 -18.90 -20.90 -28.18
CA ALA A 201 -17.75 -20.80 -29.05
C ALA A 201 -17.97 -19.87 -30.26
N ASP A 202 -16.99 -19.00 -30.52
CA ASP A 202 -16.18 -18.96 -31.74
C ASP A 202 -15.49 -17.58 -31.91
N ASP A 203 -14.27 -17.63 -32.44
CA ASP A 203 -13.49 -16.56 -33.09
C ASP A 203 -12.61 -15.55 -32.26
N GLU A 204 -11.30 -15.76 -32.45
CA GLU A 204 -10.24 -14.77 -32.70
C GLU A 204 -9.73 -13.90 -31.53
N HIS A 205 -8.76 -14.51 -30.85
CA HIS A 205 -7.76 -13.85 -30.01
C HIS A 205 -6.95 -12.83 -30.82
N ILE A 206 -7.19 -11.52 -30.64
CA ILE A 206 -6.23 -10.47 -31.01
C ILE A 206 -5.64 -9.84 -29.75
N PRO A 207 -4.37 -10.10 -29.40
CA PRO A 207 -3.72 -9.46 -28.27
C PRO A 207 -3.17 -8.09 -28.72
N LEU A 208 -3.87 -7.00 -28.37
CA LEU A 208 -3.32 -5.66 -28.51
C LEU A 208 -2.77 -5.16 -27.18
N LEU A 209 -1.48 -5.48 -26.98
CA LEU A 209 -0.56 -4.72 -26.17
C LEU A 209 -0.33 -3.33 -26.81
N CYS A 210 -0.77 -2.28 -26.13
CA CYS A 210 -0.19 -0.93 -26.16
C CYS A 210 -0.56 -0.30 -24.80
N GLY A 211 0.32 -0.12 -23.81
CA GLY A 211 1.72 0.26 -23.91
C GLY A 211 1.89 1.78 -23.94
N GLY A 212 1.16 2.54 -23.13
CA GLY A 212 1.28 3.99 -23.03
C GLY A 212 1.32 4.48 -21.58
N ARG A 213 2.52 4.57 -21.01
CA ARG A 213 2.77 5.38 -19.80
C ARG A 213 2.61 6.86 -20.18
N SER A 214 1.48 7.46 -19.87
CA SER A 214 1.38 8.92 -19.80
C SER A 214 1.44 9.38 -18.35
N LYS A 215 2.61 9.91 -17.98
CA LYS A 215 2.75 10.81 -16.84
C LYS A 215 1.82 12.01 -17.06
N GLY A 216 0.90 12.21 -16.12
CA GLY A 216 0.40 13.54 -15.76
C GLY A 216 -0.46 14.26 -16.80
N THR A 217 -1.71 13.84 -16.93
CA THR A 217 -2.85 14.72 -17.21
C THR A 217 -4.05 14.08 -16.54
N GLY A 218 -4.75 14.80 -15.67
CA GLY A 218 -5.87 14.28 -14.88
C GLY A 218 -7.06 13.91 -15.76
N GLY A 219 -7.00 12.74 -16.39
CA GLY A 219 -8.12 12.16 -17.14
C GLY A 219 -9.09 11.48 -16.19
N CYS A 220 -10.39 11.57 -16.52
CA CYS A 220 -11.41 10.84 -15.78
C CYS A 220 -11.18 9.34 -15.93
N THR A 221 -11.22 8.61 -14.82
CA THR A 221 -11.18 7.14 -14.84
C THR A 221 -12.60 6.59 -14.73
N TRP A 222 -12.79 5.34 -15.16
CA TRP A 222 -13.60 4.31 -14.46
C TRP A 222 -14.19 4.74 -13.13
N ASP A 223 -13.26 5.10 -12.27
CA ASP A 223 -13.43 5.07 -10.84
C ASP A 223 -13.87 6.41 -10.30
N SER A 224 -13.34 7.47 -10.90
CA SER A 224 -13.85 8.83 -10.75
C SER A 224 -15.32 8.89 -11.12
N LEU A 225 -15.71 8.34 -12.28
CA LEU A 225 -17.09 8.43 -12.78
C LEU A 225 -18.10 7.66 -11.90
N ARG A 226 -17.72 6.49 -11.39
CA ARG A 226 -18.57 5.70 -10.49
C ARG A 226 -18.76 6.38 -9.13
N ASN A 227 -17.69 6.92 -8.57
CA ASN A 227 -17.69 7.55 -7.24
C ASN A 227 -18.04 9.05 -7.27
N SER A 228 -18.18 9.64 -8.45
CA SER A 228 -18.47 11.06 -8.56
C SER A 228 -19.84 11.37 -7.97
N ALA A 229 -19.85 12.44 -7.18
CA ALA A 229 -21.03 13.05 -6.58
C ALA A 229 -21.56 14.22 -7.42
N GLY A 230 -21.12 14.32 -8.68
CA GLY A 230 -21.56 15.36 -9.60
C GLY A 230 -23.06 15.27 -9.93
N GLU A 231 -23.67 16.42 -10.20
CA GLU A 231 -25.10 16.51 -10.46
C GLU A 231 -25.46 15.85 -11.80
N LYS A 232 -24.63 16.03 -12.82
CA LYS A 232 -24.87 15.50 -14.17
C LYS A 232 -24.66 14.00 -14.23
N ILE A 233 -23.65 13.47 -13.55
CA ILE A 233 -23.45 12.02 -13.48
C ILE A 233 -24.53 11.32 -12.65
N SER A 234 -25.02 11.98 -11.60
CA SER A 234 -26.16 11.50 -10.81
C SER A 234 -27.45 11.52 -11.63
N TYR A 235 -27.66 12.57 -12.42
CA TYR A 235 -28.76 12.67 -13.38
C TYR A 235 -28.69 11.55 -14.44
N LEU A 236 -27.51 11.30 -15.01
CA LEU A 236 -27.30 10.23 -15.99
C LEU A 236 -27.62 8.83 -15.41
N LYS A 237 -27.24 8.59 -14.15
CA LYS A 237 -27.55 7.35 -13.43
C LYS A 237 -29.07 7.18 -13.18
N GLY A 238 -29.75 8.27 -12.83
CA GLY A 238 -31.17 8.26 -12.44
C GLY A 238 -32.19 8.34 -13.58
N THR A 239 -31.82 8.86 -14.75
CA THR A 239 -32.77 9.17 -15.83
C THR A 239 -32.77 8.12 -16.94
N SER A 240 -33.95 7.73 -17.42
CA SER A 240 -34.10 7.03 -18.71
C SER A 240 -33.90 8.07 -19.83
N LEU A 241 -32.95 7.86 -20.74
CA LEU A 241 -32.40 8.86 -21.68
C LEU A 241 -33.38 9.35 -22.78
N SER A 242 -34.67 9.43 -22.51
CA SER A 242 -35.71 9.93 -23.40
C SER A 242 -35.91 11.45 -23.25
N LEU A 243 -34.86 12.23 -23.49
CA LEU A 243 -34.95 13.70 -23.52
C LEU A 243 -34.76 14.22 -24.95
N HIS A 244 -35.48 15.29 -25.25
CA HIS A 244 -35.57 15.99 -26.54
C HIS A 244 -34.24 16.08 -27.32
N GLU A 245 -34.35 16.00 -28.65
CA GLU A 245 -33.25 15.88 -29.63
C GLU A 245 -32.11 16.91 -29.50
N ASP A 246 -32.32 18.06 -28.85
CA ASP A 246 -31.28 19.10 -28.73
C ASP A 246 -30.45 19.02 -27.43
N GLY A 247 -30.85 18.21 -26.46
CA GLY A 247 -30.23 18.22 -25.12
C GLY A 247 -29.01 17.30 -24.93
N LEU A 248 -28.90 16.21 -25.71
CA LEU A 248 -27.91 15.15 -25.42
C LEU A 248 -26.46 15.58 -25.68
N CYS A 249 -26.22 16.29 -26.78
CA CYS A 249 -24.88 16.79 -27.10
C CYS A 249 -24.38 17.78 -26.03
N GLN A 250 -25.29 18.62 -25.51
CA GLN A 250 -24.98 19.57 -24.45
C GLN A 250 -24.74 18.84 -23.12
N LEU A 251 -25.59 17.87 -22.77
CA LEU A 251 -25.42 17.06 -21.56
C LEU A 251 -24.07 16.32 -21.56
N LEU A 252 -23.67 15.74 -22.69
CA LEU A 252 -22.38 15.07 -22.82
C LEU A 252 -21.20 16.03 -22.64
N GLN A 253 -21.32 17.27 -23.14
CA GLN A 253 -20.31 18.32 -22.97
C GLN A 253 -20.23 18.79 -21.51
N GLU A 254 -21.37 18.95 -20.83
CA GLU A 254 -21.45 19.33 -19.41
C GLU A 254 -20.86 18.22 -18.52
N LEU A 255 -21.17 16.95 -18.81
CA LEU A 255 -20.56 15.79 -18.14
C LEU A 255 -19.04 15.75 -18.31
N ALA A 256 -18.54 16.05 -19.51
CA ALA A 256 -17.11 16.09 -19.77
C ALA A 256 -16.42 17.16 -18.91
N GLN A 257 -17.04 18.34 -18.75
CA GLN A 257 -16.53 19.41 -17.89
C GLN A 257 -16.57 19.03 -16.39
N GLU A 258 -17.68 18.42 -15.94
CA GLU A 258 -17.88 18.00 -14.54
C GLU A 258 -16.87 16.92 -14.12
N GLU A 259 -16.64 15.94 -14.98
CA GLU A 259 -15.79 14.79 -14.68
C GLU A 259 -14.34 14.97 -15.15
N HIS A 260 -13.99 16.15 -15.66
CA HIS A 260 -12.66 16.51 -16.14
C HIS A 260 -12.11 15.59 -17.26
N PHE A 261 -12.94 15.28 -18.25
CA PHE A 261 -12.48 14.70 -19.53
C PHE A 261 -12.86 15.60 -20.70
N HIS A 262 -12.23 15.38 -21.85
CA HIS A 262 -12.59 16.08 -23.08
C HIS A 262 -13.21 15.12 -24.07
N ILE A 263 -13.99 15.68 -24.99
CA ILE A 263 -14.68 14.95 -26.05
C ILE A 263 -14.35 15.58 -27.40
N THR A 264 -14.13 14.74 -28.41
CA THR A 264 -13.87 15.20 -29.78
C THR A 264 -14.79 14.47 -30.74
N TYR A 265 -15.38 15.21 -31.67
CA TYR A 265 -16.24 14.65 -32.71
C TYR A 265 -15.50 14.59 -34.04
N TYR A 266 -15.51 13.42 -34.68
CA TYR A 266 -14.96 13.19 -36.00
C TYR A 266 -16.09 12.85 -36.96
N HIS A 267 -16.18 13.54 -38.09
CA HIS A 267 -17.16 13.23 -39.13
C HIS A 267 -16.47 12.42 -40.23
N LEU A 268 -16.94 11.18 -40.45
CA LEU A 268 -16.31 10.22 -41.34
C LEU A 268 -16.87 10.23 -42.78
N GLY A 269 -17.80 11.15 -43.08
CA GLY A 269 -18.45 11.24 -44.39
C GLY A 269 -19.68 10.33 -44.50
N GLN A 270 -20.04 9.97 -45.74
CA GLN A 270 -21.22 9.15 -46.03
C GLN A 270 -20.86 7.67 -46.17
N SER A 271 -21.68 6.82 -45.56
CA SER A 271 -21.67 5.37 -45.74
C SER A 271 -22.21 4.96 -47.11
N GLN A 272 -22.00 3.71 -47.49
CA GLN A 272 -22.55 3.11 -48.71
C GLN A 272 -24.10 3.16 -48.76
N SER A 273 -24.74 3.28 -47.59
CA SER A 273 -26.20 3.44 -47.44
C SER A 273 -26.70 4.89 -47.57
N GLY A 274 -25.81 5.85 -47.87
CA GLY A 274 -26.13 7.28 -47.93
C GLY A 274 -26.29 7.97 -46.57
N GLN A 275 -26.05 7.26 -45.46
CA GLN A 275 -26.09 7.84 -44.11
C GLN A 275 -24.76 8.50 -43.75
N GLN A 276 -24.82 9.66 -43.11
CA GLN A 276 -23.66 10.35 -42.53
C GLN A 276 -23.17 9.59 -41.29
N GLN A 277 -21.85 9.50 -41.14
CA GLN A 277 -21.20 8.83 -40.01
C GLN A 277 -20.43 9.82 -39.14
N CYS A 278 -20.55 9.65 -37.82
CA CYS A 278 -19.81 10.42 -36.82
C CYS A 278 -19.23 9.49 -35.76
N LEU A 279 -18.00 9.77 -35.33
CA LEU A 279 -17.40 9.18 -34.14
C LEU A 279 -17.27 10.25 -33.06
N VAL A 280 -17.51 9.86 -31.82
CA VAL A 280 -17.15 10.65 -30.64
C VAL A 280 -16.10 9.89 -29.85
N GLU A 281 -14.98 10.55 -29.60
CA GLU A 281 -13.90 10.05 -28.75
C GLU A 281 -14.01 10.70 -27.37
N LEU A 282 -14.12 9.86 -26.34
CA LEU A 282 -14.11 10.24 -24.94
C LEU A 282 -12.69 9.99 -24.41
N PHE A 283 -12.03 11.06 -23.94
CA PHE A 283 -10.69 10.97 -23.37
C PHE A 283 -10.72 10.53 -21.90
N THR A 284 -11.41 9.42 -21.67
CA THR A 284 -11.45 8.66 -20.42
C THR A 284 -10.23 7.74 -20.32
N GLN A 285 -10.02 7.09 -19.17
CA GLN A 285 -9.02 6.03 -19.02
C GLN A 285 -9.67 4.68 -18.65
N PRO A 286 -9.64 3.68 -19.56
CA PRO A 286 -9.20 3.74 -20.97
C PRO A 286 -10.06 4.67 -21.83
N ALA A 287 -9.50 5.15 -22.95
CA ALA A 287 -10.21 5.97 -23.92
C ALA A 287 -11.34 5.16 -24.57
N ALA A 288 -12.46 5.82 -24.84
CA ALA A 288 -13.63 5.17 -25.42
C ALA A 288 -14.08 5.91 -26.69
N VAL A 289 -14.55 5.15 -27.68
CA VAL A 289 -15.06 5.71 -28.94
C VAL A 289 -16.46 5.17 -29.19
N CYS A 290 -17.39 6.06 -29.54
CA CYS A 290 -18.75 5.67 -29.90
C CYS A 290 -19.09 6.16 -31.31
N GLN A 291 -19.76 5.31 -32.08
CA GLN A 291 -20.21 5.63 -33.44
C GLN A 291 -21.68 6.03 -33.46
N GLY A 292 -22.01 7.02 -34.29
CA GLY A 292 -23.36 7.41 -34.65
C GLY A 292 -23.54 7.47 -36.17
N MET A 293 -24.75 7.16 -36.60
CA MET A 293 -25.16 7.25 -38.01
C MET A 293 -26.46 8.03 -38.11
N GLY A 294 -26.64 8.81 -39.16
CA GLY A 294 -27.85 9.62 -39.35
C GLY A 294 -28.04 10.10 -40.79
N CYS A 295 -29.22 10.63 -41.10
CA CYS A 295 -29.53 11.19 -42.42
C CYS A 295 -28.87 12.56 -42.68
N SER A 296 -28.41 13.24 -41.62
CA SER A 296 -27.64 14.49 -41.67
C SER A 296 -26.40 14.41 -40.77
N ARG A 297 -25.49 15.38 -40.91
CA ARG A 297 -24.26 15.45 -40.11
C ARG A 297 -24.58 15.65 -38.62
N GLU A 298 -25.60 16.43 -38.34
CA GLU A 298 -26.11 16.76 -37.01
C GLU A 298 -26.80 15.54 -36.40
N ALA A 299 -27.61 14.81 -37.17
CA ALA A 299 -28.26 13.58 -36.72
C ALA A 299 -27.23 12.49 -36.37
N ALA A 300 -26.19 12.33 -37.20
CA ALA A 300 -25.10 11.39 -36.93
C ALA A 300 -24.33 11.76 -35.65
N ARG A 301 -24.08 13.06 -35.44
CA ARG A 301 -23.44 13.58 -34.22
C ARG A 301 -24.29 13.33 -32.98
N TYR A 302 -25.59 13.60 -33.08
CA TYR A 302 -26.54 13.35 -32.00
C TYR A 302 -26.56 11.86 -31.62
N GLN A 303 -26.63 10.96 -32.61
CA GLN A 303 -26.62 9.53 -32.36
C GLN A 303 -25.31 9.08 -31.69
N ALA A 304 -24.17 9.64 -32.10
CA ALA A 304 -22.88 9.36 -31.48
C ALA A 304 -22.86 9.81 -30.01
N ALA A 305 -23.38 11.01 -29.71
CA ALA A 305 -23.50 11.52 -28.35
C ALA A 305 -24.46 10.68 -27.47
N SER A 306 -25.58 10.25 -28.04
CA SER A 306 -26.52 9.35 -27.36
C SER A 306 -25.86 8.02 -26.99
N ASN A 307 -25.15 7.41 -27.93
CA ASN A 307 -24.43 6.15 -27.69
C ASN A 307 -23.33 6.33 -26.63
N ALA A 308 -22.61 7.45 -26.66
CA ALA A 308 -21.63 7.80 -25.62
C ALA A 308 -22.27 7.96 -24.24
N LEU A 309 -23.42 8.64 -24.12
CA LEU A 309 -24.13 8.78 -22.84
C LEU A 309 -24.61 7.43 -22.30
N HIS A 310 -25.13 6.54 -23.15
CA HIS A 310 -25.50 5.19 -22.76
C HIS A 310 -24.29 4.40 -22.26
N TYR A 311 -23.16 4.50 -22.96
CA TYR A 311 -21.92 3.88 -22.55
C TYR A 311 -21.44 4.41 -21.19
N LEU A 312 -21.40 5.73 -21.01
CA LEU A 312 -21.07 6.37 -19.73
C LEU A 312 -22.01 5.91 -18.61
N LYS A 313 -23.31 5.81 -18.88
CA LYS A 313 -24.30 5.33 -17.89
C LYS A 313 -24.01 3.90 -17.44
N LEU A 314 -23.71 3.00 -18.37
CA LEU A 314 -23.34 1.62 -18.06
C LEU A 314 -22.08 1.57 -17.20
N MET A 315 -21.03 2.29 -17.61
CA MET A 315 -19.76 2.32 -16.88
C MET A 315 -19.87 2.97 -15.49
N ALA A 316 -20.77 3.93 -15.34
CA ALA A 316 -21.05 4.62 -14.08
C ALA A 316 -21.96 3.81 -13.12
N SER A 317 -22.73 2.86 -13.64
CA SER A 317 -23.70 2.05 -12.88
C SER A 317 -23.21 0.62 -12.57
N CYS A 318 -22.14 0.17 -13.23
CA CYS A 318 -21.53 -1.14 -13.00
C CYS A 318 -20.88 -1.18 -11.60
N LYS A 319 -21.49 -1.91 -10.66
CA LYS A 319 -20.97 -2.11 -9.30
C LYS A 319 -20.03 -3.31 -9.24
#